data_AF-A0A940L4L9-F1
#
_entry.id   AF-A0A940L4L9-F1
#
_cell.length_a   1.000
_cell.length_b   1.000
_cell.length_c   1.000
_cell.angle_alpha   90.00
_cell.angle_beta   90.00
_cell.angle_gamma   90.00
#
_symmetry.space_group_name_H-M   'P 1'
#
loop_
_entity.id
_entity.type
_entity.pdbx_description
1 polymer ?
#
loop_
_entity_poly.entity_id
_entity_poly.type
_entity_poly.pdbx_seq_one_letter_code
_entity_poly.pdbx_strand_id
1 'polypeptide(L)'
;MADNEFSRREAMKVAATGLLAALPLTTVVDKAEAAVTKAVQHAHPATGKNKTSYMFLNKTEAAFIEAAVARLIPADDQWGGALEADVPNYIDKQLGGSWGAGERLYR
;
A
#
# COMPACT_ATOMS: atom_id res chain seq x y z
N MET A 1 31.00 7.96 -23.10
CA MET A 1 31.25 6.84 -22.18
C MET A 1 32.12 7.32 -21.04
N ALA A 2 31.49 7.59 -19.91
CA ALA A 2 32.12 7.56 -18.59
C ALA A 2 30.96 7.44 -17.61
N ASP A 3 30.63 6.20 -17.37
CA ASP A 3 29.56 5.70 -16.53
C ASP A 3 30.08 5.72 -15.08
N ASN A 4 29.32 6.25 -14.12
CA ASN A 4 29.14 5.61 -12.81
C ASN A 4 28.25 6.41 -11.83
N GLU A 5 27.10 5.80 -11.53
CA GLU A 5 26.77 5.31 -10.18
C GLU A 5 26.81 6.33 -9.01
N PHE A 6 25.77 7.15 -8.86
CA PHE A 6 25.44 7.70 -7.54
C PHE A 6 24.93 6.57 -6.64
N SER A 7 25.87 6.00 -5.89
CA SER A 7 25.72 4.84 -5.03
C SER A 7 24.80 5.12 -3.83
N ARG A 8 23.71 4.36 -3.75
CA ARG A 8 22.72 4.33 -2.65
C ARG A 8 23.35 4.12 -1.26
N ARG A 9 24.60 3.68 -1.20
CA ARG A 9 25.37 3.44 0.03
C ARG A 9 25.93 4.73 0.66
N GLU A 10 26.14 5.79 -0.12
CA GLU A 10 26.54 7.11 0.41
C GLU A 10 25.36 7.82 1.07
N ALA A 11 24.15 7.67 0.52
CA ALA A 11 22.92 8.18 1.14
C ALA A 11 22.67 7.56 2.53
N MET A 12 23.15 6.32 2.76
CA MET A 12 22.98 5.62 4.04
C MET A 12 24.10 5.88 5.06
N LYS A 13 25.04 6.79 4.78
CA LYS A 13 26.09 7.21 5.74
C LYS A 13 25.80 8.53 6.48
N VAL A 14 24.83 9.32 6.02
CA VAL A 14 24.57 10.66 6.59
C VAL A 14 23.75 10.62 7.89
N ALA A 15 23.21 9.47 8.28
CA ALA A 15 22.35 9.34 9.45
C ALA A 15 23.05 8.69 10.66
N ALA A 16 24.29 9.07 11.00
CA ALA A 16 24.91 8.60 12.25
C ALA A 16 26.16 9.40 12.68
N THR A 17 26.00 10.63 13.18
CA THR A 17 26.95 11.25 14.13
C THR A 17 26.25 12.35 14.94
N GLY A 18 26.17 12.16 16.26
CA GLY A 18 25.81 13.22 17.21
C GLY A 18 27.05 13.91 17.80
N LEU A 19 26.87 15.09 18.42
CA LEU A 19 27.26 15.45 19.81
C LEU A 19 27.55 16.97 20.03
N LEU A 20 26.76 17.59 20.95
CA LEU A 20 26.99 18.74 21.89
C LEU A 20 27.55 20.12 21.43
N ALA A 21 26.77 21.20 21.64
CA ALA A 21 27.00 22.25 22.68
C ALA A 21 26.29 23.61 22.44
N ALA A 22 25.74 24.20 23.52
CA ALA A 22 25.39 25.62 23.79
C ALA A 22 23.95 26.17 23.52
N LEU A 23 23.17 26.25 24.63
CA LEU A 23 22.04 27.11 25.11
C LEU A 23 21.56 28.36 24.29
N PRO A 24 20.34 28.94 24.53
CA PRO A 24 19.19 28.54 25.37
C PRO A 24 17.79 28.52 24.68
N LEU A 25 16.82 27.88 25.35
CA LEU A 25 15.38 27.85 25.06
C LEU A 25 14.82 29.24 24.74
N THR A 26 14.13 29.42 23.59
CA THR A 26 12.74 29.95 23.46
C THR A 26 12.46 30.44 22.02
N THR A 27 11.32 30.01 21.44
CA THR A 27 10.46 30.81 20.53
C THR A 27 10.65 30.86 18.99
N VAL A 28 10.98 29.78 18.27
CA VAL A 28 10.72 29.79 16.80
C VAL A 28 10.12 28.51 16.19
N VAL A 29 9.62 27.57 16.99
CA VAL A 29 8.82 26.42 16.50
C VAL A 29 7.36 26.84 16.24
N ASP A 30 7.15 27.95 15.55
CA ASP A 30 5.79 28.43 15.23
C ASP A 30 5.63 28.86 13.76
N LYS A 31 6.70 28.78 12.95
CA LYS A 31 6.64 29.27 11.56
C LYS A 31 7.30 28.33 10.54
N ALA A 32 7.11 27.03 10.72
CA ALA A 32 7.35 26.02 9.69
C ALA A 32 6.16 25.05 9.50
N GLU A 33 5.06 25.26 10.22
CA GLU A 33 3.88 24.38 10.20
C GLU A 33 2.67 25.04 9.51
N ALA A 34 2.91 26.01 8.62
CA ALA A 34 1.83 26.71 7.88
C ALA A 34 1.79 26.39 6.38
N ALA A 35 2.58 25.41 5.91
CA ALA A 35 2.61 25.01 4.50
C ALA A 35 2.31 23.53 4.24
N VAL A 36 2.04 22.73 5.28
CA VAL A 36 1.78 21.27 5.16
C VAL A 36 0.28 20.93 5.12
N THR A 37 -0.61 21.91 5.34
CA THR A 37 -2.06 21.68 5.51
C THR A 37 -2.90 21.75 4.22
N LYS A 38 -2.29 21.78 3.03
CA LYS A 38 -3.04 21.72 1.75
C LYS A 38 -2.79 20.44 0.96
N ALA A 39 -2.76 19.30 1.64
CA ALA A 39 -2.75 17.98 1.03
C ALA A 39 -3.60 16.98 1.83
N VAL A 40 -4.78 17.41 2.27
CA VAL A 40 -5.89 16.49 2.53
C VAL A 40 -6.97 17.03 1.62
N GLN A 41 -7.43 16.30 0.60
CA GLN A 41 -8.69 15.57 0.72
C GLN A 41 -8.90 14.74 -0.55
N HIS A 42 -8.22 13.59 -0.66
CA HIS A 42 -8.78 12.37 -1.26
C HIS A 42 -8.09 11.16 -0.59
N ALA A 43 -7.97 11.19 0.73
CA ALA A 43 -7.59 9.99 1.46
C ALA A 43 -8.81 9.06 1.45
N HIS A 44 -8.83 8.09 0.54
CA HIS A 44 -9.70 6.93 0.73
C HIS A 44 -9.34 6.29 2.08
N PRO A 45 -10.32 5.90 2.90
CA PRO A 45 -10.02 5.20 4.14
C PRO A 45 -9.21 3.96 3.78
N ALA A 46 -7.96 3.91 4.23
CA ALA A 46 -7.15 2.71 4.19
C ALA A 46 -7.84 1.70 5.12
N THR A 47 -8.78 0.93 4.57
CA THR A 47 -9.42 -0.18 5.28
C THR A 47 -8.28 -1.10 5.68
N GLY A 48 -7.98 -1.13 6.98
CA GLY A 48 -6.93 -1.96 7.54
C GLY A 48 -7.10 -3.38 7.03
N LYS A 49 -5.99 -4.01 6.63
CA LYS A 49 -5.95 -5.37 6.07
C LYS A 49 -6.63 -6.33 7.05
N ASN A 50 -7.93 -6.55 6.88
CA ASN A 50 -8.60 -7.64 7.54
C ASN A 50 -7.95 -8.90 6.97
N LYS A 51 -7.55 -9.82 7.83
CA LYS A 51 -7.08 -11.14 7.38
C LYS A 51 -8.28 -11.84 6.77
N THR A 52 -8.45 -11.69 5.46
CA THR A 52 -9.55 -12.28 4.74
C THR A 52 -9.39 -13.80 4.79
N SER A 53 -10.37 -14.48 5.39
CA SER A 53 -10.46 -15.93 5.33
C SER A 53 -11.19 -16.30 4.05
N TYR A 54 -10.48 -16.93 3.12
CA TYR A 54 -11.02 -17.44 1.87
C TYR A 54 -11.86 -18.71 2.13
N MET A 55 -12.99 -18.81 1.45
CA MET A 55 -13.96 -19.90 1.57
C MET A 55 -13.71 -20.99 0.52
N PHE A 56 -13.40 -20.60 -0.71
CA PHE A 56 -13.28 -21.51 -1.85
C PHE A 56 -11.81 -21.81 -2.19
N LEU A 57 -10.97 -20.78 -2.23
CA LEU A 57 -9.56 -20.88 -2.60
C LEU A 57 -8.72 -21.48 -1.47
N ASN A 58 -7.80 -22.38 -1.82
CA ASN A 58 -6.76 -22.79 -0.88
C ASN A 58 -5.66 -21.72 -0.74
N LYS A 59 -4.77 -21.87 0.25
CA LYS A 59 -3.72 -20.87 0.54
C LYS A 59 -2.80 -20.59 -0.64
N THR A 60 -2.46 -21.61 -1.42
CA THR A 60 -1.55 -21.49 -2.57
C THR A 60 -2.24 -20.78 -3.73
N GLU A 61 -3.50 -21.15 -3.99
CA GLU A 61 -4.34 -20.51 -5.02
C GLU A 61 -4.63 -19.06 -4.67
N ALA A 62 -4.98 -18.77 -3.40
CA ALA A 62 -5.21 -17.41 -2.93
C ALA A 62 -3.98 -16.52 -3.13
N ALA A 63 -2.78 -17.01 -2.80
CA ALA A 63 -1.54 -16.27 -3.04
C ALA A 63 -1.30 -15.99 -4.52
N PHE A 64 -1.63 -16.94 -5.41
CA PHE A 64 -1.55 -16.74 -6.84
C PHE A 64 -2.55 -15.69 -7.33
N ILE A 65 -3.81 -15.76 -6.90
CA ILE A 65 -4.85 -14.81 -7.26
C ILE A 65 -4.49 -13.41 -6.76
N GLU A 66 -4.07 -13.25 -5.50
CA GLU A 66 -3.60 -11.98 -4.95
C GLU A 66 -2.49 -11.37 -5.81
N ALA A 67 -1.47 -12.16 -6.20
CA ALA A 67 -0.40 -11.70 -7.07
C ALA A 67 -0.90 -11.32 -8.48
N ALA A 68 -1.86 -12.08 -9.04
CA ALA A 68 -2.45 -11.81 -10.34
C ALA A 68 -3.26 -10.50 -10.32
N VAL A 69 -4.13 -10.30 -9.32
CA VAL A 69 -4.95 -9.08 -9.24
C VAL A 69 -4.09 -7.87 -8.88
N ALA A 70 -3.07 -8.00 -8.03
CA ALA A 70 -2.12 -6.94 -7.75
C ALA A 70 -1.34 -6.49 -9.00
N ARG A 71 -1.12 -7.39 -9.95
CA ARG A 71 -0.53 -7.06 -11.26
C ARG A 71 -1.54 -6.40 -12.21
N LEU A 72 -2.81 -6.80 -12.15
CA LEU A 72 -3.87 -6.25 -13.00
C LEU A 72 -4.23 -4.82 -12.60
N ILE A 73 -4.39 -4.57 -11.29
CA ILE A 73 -4.73 -3.29 -10.71
C ILE A 73 -3.70 -2.99 -9.62
N PRO A 74 -2.53 -2.43 -10.00
CA PRO A 74 -1.52 -2.05 -9.04
C PRO A 74 -2.01 -0.92 -8.15
N ALA A 75 -1.48 -0.84 -6.93
CA ALA A 75 -1.71 0.30 -6.06
C ALA A 75 -1.00 1.55 -6.61
N ASP A 76 -1.68 2.68 -6.55
CA ASP A 76 -1.17 4.00 -6.95
C ASP A 76 -1.14 4.93 -5.72
N ASP A 77 -0.46 6.06 -5.82
CA ASP A 77 -0.38 7.09 -4.78
C ASP A 77 -1.74 7.76 -4.54
N GLN A 78 -2.59 7.80 -5.57
CA GLN A 78 -3.92 8.41 -5.51
C GLN A 78 -5.05 7.41 -5.21
N TRP A 79 -4.89 6.13 -5.53
CA TRP A 79 -5.96 5.12 -5.41
C TRP A 79 -5.41 3.79 -4.90
N GLY A 80 -6.17 3.13 -4.00
CA GLY A 80 -5.86 1.78 -3.54
C GLY A 80 -5.89 0.77 -4.69
N GLY A 81 -4.99 -0.22 -4.63
CA GLY A 81 -4.93 -1.29 -5.62
C GLY A 81 -5.99 -2.35 -5.37
N ALA A 82 -5.91 -3.43 -6.15
CA ALA A 82 -6.84 -4.54 -6.02
C ALA A 82 -6.87 -5.21 -4.63
N LEU A 83 -5.75 -5.20 -3.92
CA LEU A 83 -5.65 -5.82 -2.59
C LEU A 83 -6.36 -4.97 -1.55
N GLU A 84 -6.22 -3.65 -1.64
CA GLU A 84 -6.86 -2.68 -0.76
C GLU A 84 -8.37 -2.62 -1.00
N ALA A 85 -8.81 -2.89 -2.23
CA ALA A 85 -10.22 -3.00 -2.61
C ALA A 85 -10.84 -4.39 -2.33
N ASP A 86 -10.09 -5.33 -1.72
CA ASP A 86 -10.55 -6.68 -1.37
C ASP A 86 -11.12 -7.49 -2.56
N VAL A 87 -10.59 -7.23 -3.76
CA VAL A 87 -10.99 -7.91 -5.00
C VAL A 87 -10.82 -9.45 -4.91
N PRO A 88 -9.73 -9.99 -4.33
CA PRO A 88 -9.56 -11.45 -4.18
C PRO A 88 -10.70 -12.10 -3.38
N ASN A 89 -11.21 -11.44 -2.34
CA ASN A 89 -12.33 -11.93 -1.53
C ASN A 89 -13.63 -11.98 -2.35
N TYR A 90 -13.88 -10.95 -3.15
CA TYR A 90 -15.03 -10.94 -4.03
C TYR A 90 -14.99 -12.12 -5.01
N ILE A 91 -13.83 -12.37 -5.64
CA ILE A 91 -13.64 -13.49 -6.55
C ILE A 91 -13.90 -14.83 -5.84
N ASP A 92 -13.30 -15.04 -4.67
CA ASP A 92 -13.49 -16.24 -3.86
C ASP A 92 -14.97 -16.53 -3.57
N LYS A 93 -15.73 -15.51 -3.17
CA LYS A 93 -17.17 -15.62 -2.91
C LYS A 93 -17.99 -15.91 -4.15
N GLN A 94 -17.62 -15.34 -5.31
CA GLN A 94 -18.31 -15.65 -6.57
C GLN A 94 -18.05 -17.09 -7.03
N LEU A 95 -16.83 -17.59 -6.83
CA LEU A 95 -16.47 -18.97 -7.12
C LEU A 95 -17.19 -19.96 -6.20
N GLY A 96 -17.31 -19.63 -4.90
CA GLY A 96 -18.11 -20.42 -3.96
C GLY A 96 -19.63 -20.26 -4.08
N GLY A 97 -20.10 -19.31 -4.90
CA GLY A 97 -21.51 -18.99 -5.08
C GLY A 97 -22.17 -19.66 -6.28
N SER A 98 -23.42 -19.30 -6.55
CA SER A 98 -24.21 -19.83 -7.67
C SER A 98 -23.60 -19.55 -9.04
N TRP A 99 -22.78 -18.51 -9.15
CA TRP A 99 -22.00 -18.21 -10.36
C TRP A 99 -20.91 -19.25 -10.62
N GLY A 100 -20.09 -19.59 -9.62
CA GLY A 100 -19.09 -20.65 -9.74
C GLY A 100 -19.70 -22.05 -9.93
N ALA A 101 -20.88 -22.29 -9.35
CA ALA A 101 -21.64 -23.53 -9.54
C ALA A 101 -22.36 -23.63 -10.90
N GLY A 102 -22.41 -22.55 -11.69
CA GLY A 102 -23.02 -22.55 -13.02
C GLY A 102 -24.55 -22.66 -13.02
N GLU A 103 -25.22 -22.37 -11.90
CA GLU A 103 -26.69 -22.51 -11.75
C GLU A 103 -27.51 -21.64 -12.72
N ARG A 104 -26.85 -20.67 -13.36
CA ARG A 104 -27.46 -19.71 -14.26
C ARG A 104 -27.10 -19.93 -15.73
N LEU A 105 -26.28 -20.95 -16.04
CA LEU A 105 -25.73 -21.10 -17.39
C LEU A 105 -26.74 -21.63 -18.42
N TYR A 106 -27.84 -22.27 -18.00
CA TYR A 106 -28.90 -22.72 -18.91
C TYR A 106 -30.26 -22.71 -18.22
N ARG A 107 -31.13 -21.78 -18.63
CA ARG A 107 -32.56 -21.74 -18.30
C ARG A 107 -33.38 -21.44 -19.55
#